data_AF-A0A7Y4YIY7-F1
#
_entry.id   AF-A0A7Y4YIY7-F1
#
_cell.length_a   1.000
_cell.length_b   1.000
_cell.length_c   1.000
_cell.angle_alpha   90.00
_cell.angle_beta   90.00
_cell.angle_gamma   90.00
#
_symmetry.space_group_name_H-M   'P 1'
#
loop_
_entity.id
_entity.type
_entity.pdbx_description
1 polymer ?
#
loop_
_entity_poly.entity_id
_entity_poly.type
_entity_poly.pdbx_seq_one_letter_code
_entity_poly.pdbx_strand_id
1 'polypeptide(L)'
;MEDRLKYVLDLCIDWVKYAEKKNAALLVAASGLVLSLVGHFPDKTSSSGIRACLWIGCVSLVLSALICLVSFIPQIDFPWITSRRKTSSEDNLFFFGHIADYSASELVEALYQGEGIQPASNKLQLDLAGQIIVNARVSLKKFRLFTVATWLATIGVALVICAAVQILAQ
;
A
#
# COMPACT_ATOMS: atom_id res chain seq x y z
N MET A 1 -12.98 -26.98 -5.27
CA MET A 1 -12.86 -25.97 -4.19
C MET A 1 -11.41 -25.69 -3.77
N GLU A 2 -10.62 -26.70 -3.38
CA GLU A 2 -9.24 -26.47 -2.91
C GLU A 2 -8.36 -25.76 -3.93
N ASP A 3 -8.43 -26.13 -5.21
CA ASP A 3 -7.67 -25.45 -6.28
C ASP A 3 -8.07 -23.99 -6.46
N ARG A 4 -9.36 -23.67 -6.24
CA ARG A 4 -9.87 -22.31 -6.30
C ARG A 4 -9.36 -21.48 -5.12
N LEU A 5 -9.33 -22.04 -3.92
CA LEU A 5 -8.71 -21.40 -2.76
C LEU A 5 -7.21 -21.15 -2.98
N LYS A 6 -6.48 -22.12 -3.54
CA LYS A 6 -5.07 -21.93 -3.91
C LYS A 6 -4.89 -20.82 -4.94
N TYR A 7 -5.73 -20.76 -5.96
CA TYR A 7 -5.71 -19.69 -6.94
C TYR A 7 -5.96 -18.30 -6.32
N VAL A 8 -6.98 -18.18 -5.45
CA VAL A 8 -7.25 -16.91 -4.75
C VAL A 8 -6.11 -16.55 -3.80
N LEU A 9 -5.48 -17.54 -3.15
CA LEU A 9 -4.29 -17.33 -2.34
C LEU A 9 -3.13 -16.78 -3.17
N ASP A 10 -2.86 -17.35 -4.33
CA ASP A 10 -1.82 -16.87 -5.24
C ASP A 10 -2.08 -15.43 -5.68
N LEU A 11 -3.33 -15.08 -6.01
CA LEU A 11 -3.74 -13.70 -6.30
C LEU A 11 -3.45 -12.77 -5.13
N CYS A 12 -3.82 -13.13 -3.90
CA CYS A 12 -3.56 -12.34 -2.71
C CYS A 12 -2.06 -12.17 -2.43
N ILE A 13 -1.27 -13.22 -2.63
CA ILE A 13 0.19 -13.16 -2.54
C ILE A 13 0.75 -12.19 -3.58
N ASP A 14 0.25 -12.22 -4.81
CA ASP A 14 0.70 -11.31 -5.87
C ASP A 14 0.31 -9.85 -5.60
N TRP A 15 -0.85 -9.59 -4.99
CA TRP A 15 -1.20 -8.26 -4.51
C TRP A 15 -0.22 -7.72 -3.46
N VAL A 16 0.23 -8.57 -2.53
CA VAL A 16 1.27 -8.22 -1.55
C VAL A 16 2.57 -7.88 -2.27
N LYS A 17 3.06 -8.75 -3.16
CA LYS A 17 4.29 -8.51 -3.93
C LYS A 17 4.21 -7.22 -4.75
N TYR A 18 3.06 -6.95 -5.36
CA TYR A 18 2.87 -5.74 -6.16
C TYR A 18 2.88 -4.47 -5.29
N ALA A 19 2.24 -4.50 -4.12
CA ALA A 19 2.30 -3.41 -3.15
C ALA A 19 3.74 -3.14 -2.68
N GLU A 20 4.53 -4.18 -2.44
CA GLU A 20 5.95 -4.06 -2.05
C GLU A 20 6.80 -3.45 -3.15
N LYS A 21 6.62 -3.89 -4.41
CA LYS A 21 7.31 -3.29 -5.56
C LYS A 21 7.03 -1.79 -5.68
N LYS A 22 5.77 -1.37 -5.49
CA LYS A 22 5.38 0.05 -5.54
C LYS A 22 6.03 0.86 -4.42
N ASN A 23 5.98 0.38 -3.19
CA ASN A 23 6.62 1.05 -2.05
C ASN A 23 8.15 1.10 -2.22
N ALA A 24 8.78 0.06 -2.76
CA ALA A 24 10.22 0.03 -3.02
C ALA A 24 10.63 1.06 -4.07
N ALA A 25 9.88 1.12 -5.19
CA ALA A 25 10.13 2.09 -6.24
C ALA A 25 9.98 3.53 -5.73
N LEU A 26 8.93 3.82 -4.96
CA LEU A 26 8.70 5.14 -4.38
C LEU A 26 9.78 5.51 -3.34
N LEU A 27 10.20 4.56 -2.51
CA LEU A 27 11.30 4.74 -1.56
C LEU A 27 12.58 5.16 -2.28
N VAL A 28 12.99 4.41 -3.30
CA VAL A 28 14.21 4.71 -4.08
C VAL A 28 14.12 6.09 -4.73
N ALA A 29 12.99 6.40 -5.36
CA ALA A 29 12.78 7.70 -6.01
C ALA A 29 12.81 8.87 -5.01
N ALA A 30 12.08 8.76 -3.90
CA ALA A 30 12.03 9.79 -2.87
C ALA A 30 13.39 9.99 -2.19
N SER A 31 14.09 8.91 -1.82
CA SER A 31 15.43 8.98 -1.26
C SER A 31 16.45 9.58 -2.23
N GLY A 32 16.39 9.22 -3.51
CA GLY A 32 17.26 9.80 -4.55
C GLY A 32 17.07 11.31 -4.70
N LEU A 33 15.81 11.78 -4.72
CA LEU A 33 15.50 13.21 -4.77
C LEU A 33 15.99 13.95 -3.51
N VAL A 34 15.79 13.39 -2.32
CA VAL A 34 16.28 13.97 -1.07
C VAL A 34 17.80 14.12 -1.09
N LEU A 35 18.54 13.07 -1.48
CA LEU A 35 20.00 13.13 -1.58
C LEU A 35 20.46 14.17 -2.60
N SER A 36 19.79 14.26 -3.75
CA SER A 36 20.07 15.27 -4.78
C SER A 36 19.86 16.69 -4.26
N LEU A 37 18.75 16.93 -3.53
CA LEU A 37 18.44 18.24 -2.94
C LEU A 37 19.48 18.62 -1.89
N VAL A 38 19.81 17.71 -0.97
CA VAL A 38 20.81 17.94 0.09
C VAL A 38 22.17 18.31 -0.50
N GLY A 39 22.57 17.65 -1.60
CA GLY A 39 23.84 17.95 -2.28
C GLY A 39 23.87 19.26 -3.07
N HIS A 40 22.72 19.82 -3.45
CA HIS A 40 22.60 20.99 -4.32
C HIS A 40 21.72 22.09 -3.73
N PHE A 41 21.68 22.22 -2.40
CA PHE A 41 20.91 23.30 -1.77
C PHE A 41 21.42 24.66 -2.26
N PRO A 42 20.52 25.55 -2.72
CA PRO A 42 20.93 26.84 -3.25
C PRO A 42 21.57 27.71 -2.18
N ASP A 43 22.53 28.53 -2.60
CA ASP A 43 23.28 29.46 -1.75
C ASP A 43 22.37 30.42 -0.98
N LYS A 44 22.93 31.04 0.07
CA LYS A 44 22.23 32.00 0.95
C LYS A 44 21.58 33.19 0.22
N THR A 45 21.98 33.43 -1.04
CA THR A 45 21.47 34.48 -1.94
C THR A 45 20.08 34.19 -2.50
N SER A 46 19.58 32.96 -2.40
CA SER A 46 18.25 32.59 -2.91
C SER A 46 17.12 33.23 -2.09
N SER A 47 16.00 33.56 -2.75
CA SER A 47 14.86 34.21 -2.10
C SER A 47 14.30 33.34 -0.96
N SER A 48 13.73 33.98 0.06
CA SER A 48 13.12 33.26 1.20
C SER A 48 12.02 32.28 0.75
N GLY A 49 11.26 32.63 -0.29
CA GLY A 49 10.21 31.78 -0.87
C GLY A 49 10.77 30.50 -1.50
N ILE A 50 11.81 30.60 -2.34
CA ILE A 50 12.45 29.43 -2.97
C ILE A 50 12.98 28.47 -1.91
N ARG A 51 13.65 29.00 -0.88
CA ARG A 51 14.16 28.18 0.24
C ARG A 51 13.04 27.48 1.00
N ALA A 52 11.92 28.16 1.25
CA ALA A 52 10.77 27.56 1.93
C ALA A 52 10.19 26.40 1.10
N CYS A 53 10.00 26.58 -0.21
CA CYS A 53 9.52 25.52 -1.11
C CYS A 53 10.44 24.29 -1.09
N LEU A 54 11.76 24.50 -1.18
CA LEU A 54 12.73 23.40 -1.15
C LEU A 54 12.74 22.67 0.20
N TRP A 55 12.67 23.40 1.33
CA TRP A 55 12.63 22.79 2.66
C TRP A 55 11.36 21.98 2.88
N ILE A 56 10.19 22.55 2.60
CA ILE A 56 8.90 21.86 2.75
C ILE A 56 8.87 20.64 1.80
N GLY A 57 9.35 20.81 0.57
CA GLY A 57 9.44 19.72 -0.41
C GLY A 57 10.33 18.57 0.08
N CYS A 58 11.52 18.89 0.60
CA CYS A 58 12.46 17.92 1.17
C CYS A 58 11.85 17.15 2.36
N VAL A 59 11.24 17.87 3.31
CA VAL A 59 10.57 17.24 4.46
C VAL A 59 9.45 16.31 4.00
N SER A 60 8.64 16.73 3.02
CA SER A 60 7.57 15.91 2.47
C SER A 60 8.09 14.61 1.83
N LEU A 61 9.20 14.68 1.08
CA LEU A 61 9.85 13.51 0.48
C LEU A 61 10.46 12.58 1.54
N VAL A 62 11.07 13.11 2.59
CA VAL A 62 11.57 12.31 3.72
C VAL A 62 10.43 11.57 4.41
N LEU A 63 9.31 12.25 4.69
CA LEU A 63 8.14 11.60 5.29
C LEU A 63 7.57 10.50 4.39
N SER A 64 7.52 10.74 3.07
CA SER A 64 7.12 9.72 2.09
C SER A 64 8.02 8.47 2.15
N ALA A 65 9.34 8.66 2.17
CA ALA A 65 10.32 7.58 2.27
C ALA A 65 10.17 6.79 3.58
N LEU A 66 9.99 7.49 4.71
CA LEU A 66 9.78 6.85 6.01
C LEU A 66 8.50 5.99 6.04
N ILE A 67 7.41 6.44 5.41
CA ILE A 67 6.18 5.64 5.30
C ILE A 67 6.41 4.39 4.43
N CYS A 68 7.18 4.50 3.35
CA CYS A 68 7.55 3.34 2.52
C CYS A 68 8.37 2.32 3.32
N LEU A 69 9.30 2.77 4.17
CA LEU A 69 10.06 1.91 5.09
C LEU A 69 9.15 1.20 6.09
N VAL A 70 8.20 1.93 6.71
CA VAL A 70 7.20 1.34 7.62
C VAL A 70 6.37 0.26 6.93
N SER A 71 6.11 0.40 5.62
CA SER A 71 5.39 -0.61 4.82
C SER A 71 6.12 -1.96 4.74
N PHE A 72 7.44 -2.01 4.90
CA PHE A 72 8.23 -3.23 4.86
C PHE A 72 8.34 -3.96 6.20
N ILE A 73 7.91 -3.34 7.30
CA ILE A 73 7.91 -4.00 8.61
C ILE A 73 7.07 -5.28 8.52
N PRO A 74 7.63 -6.46 8.85
CA PRO A 74 6.91 -7.72 8.82
C PRO A 74 5.68 -7.64 9.74
N GLN A 75 4.52 -7.94 9.20
CA GLN A 75 3.28 -7.90 9.97
C GLN A 75 2.90 -9.33 10.30
N ILE A 76 3.23 -9.71 11.54
CA ILE A 76 2.72 -10.91 12.19
C ILE A 76 1.36 -10.49 12.78
N ASP A 77 0.30 -11.23 12.45
CA ASP A 77 -1.11 -10.91 12.70
C ASP A 77 -1.42 -9.89 13.80
N PHE A 78 -2.07 -8.77 13.44
CA PHE A 78 -2.70 -7.86 14.39
C PHE A 78 -4.23 -7.98 14.28
N PRO A 79 -4.87 -8.83 15.11
CA PRO A 79 -6.30 -9.11 15.03
C PRO A 79 -7.21 -7.89 15.28
N TRP A 80 -6.67 -6.77 15.78
CA TRP A 80 -7.41 -5.57 16.17
C TRP A 80 -7.44 -4.43 15.12
N ILE A 81 -6.73 -4.54 13.99
CA ILE A 81 -6.54 -3.39 13.06
C ILE A 81 -7.59 -3.32 11.93
N THR A 82 -8.43 -4.34 11.75
CA THR A 82 -9.40 -4.35 10.64
C THR A 82 -10.81 -4.09 11.13
N SER A 83 -11.33 -2.90 10.85
CA SER A 83 -12.78 -2.66 10.89
C SER A 83 -13.41 -3.58 9.85
N ARG A 84 -14.14 -4.59 10.31
CA ARG A 84 -14.84 -5.52 9.43
C ARG A 84 -16.14 -4.86 8.99
N ARG A 85 -16.25 -4.56 7.69
CA ARG A 85 -17.55 -4.27 7.09
C ARG A 85 -18.36 -5.58 7.07
N LYS A 86 -19.69 -5.46 7.12
CA LYS A 86 -20.57 -6.60 6.83
C LYS A 86 -20.31 -7.10 5.41
N THR A 87 -20.05 -8.40 5.27
CA THR A 87 -19.86 -9.07 3.98
C THR A 87 -21.17 -9.09 3.20
N SER A 88 -21.07 -9.09 1.86
CA SER A 88 -22.22 -9.06 0.94
C SER A 88 -22.06 -10.09 -0.16
N SER A 89 -23.17 -10.55 -0.72
CA SER A 89 -23.16 -11.42 -1.91
C SER A 89 -22.64 -10.72 -3.18
N GLU A 90 -22.58 -9.39 -3.18
CA GLU A 90 -22.01 -8.58 -4.28
C GLU A 90 -20.48 -8.43 -4.18
N ASP A 91 -19.87 -8.96 -3.13
CA ASP A 91 -18.44 -8.83 -2.91
C ASP A 91 -17.64 -9.63 -3.95
N ASN A 92 -16.77 -8.94 -4.67
CA ASN A 92 -15.76 -9.59 -5.51
C ASN A 92 -14.75 -10.40 -4.68
N LEU A 93 -14.91 -11.73 -4.67
CA LEU A 93 -14.04 -12.69 -3.96
C LEU A 93 -12.64 -12.87 -4.56
N PHE A 94 -12.30 -12.15 -5.63
CA PHE A 94 -10.95 -12.08 -6.20
C PHE A 94 -10.24 -10.75 -5.88
N PHE A 95 -10.96 -9.80 -5.28
CA PHE A 95 -10.41 -8.50 -4.89
C PHE A 95 -10.05 -8.50 -3.40
N PHE A 96 -8.75 -8.36 -3.11
CA PHE A 96 -8.23 -8.36 -1.73
C PHE A 96 -8.92 -7.34 -0.81
N GLY A 97 -9.43 -6.23 -1.35
CA GLY A 97 -10.14 -5.22 -0.57
C GLY A 97 -11.45 -5.72 0.05
N HIS A 98 -12.18 -6.60 -0.64
CA HIS A 98 -13.39 -7.22 -0.08
C HIS A 98 -13.04 -8.43 0.78
N ILE A 99 -12.09 -9.26 0.32
CA ILE A 99 -11.72 -10.50 1.02
C ILE A 99 -11.22 -10.23 2.45
N ALA A 100 -10.54 -9.11 2.69
CA ALA A 100 -9.98 -8.76 3.99
C ALA A 100 -11.02 -8.67 5.14
N ASP A 101 -12.29 -8.45 4.81
CA ASP A 101 -13.39 -8.34 5.79
C ASP A 101 -13.96 -9.71 6.21
N TYR A 102 -13.70 -10.77 5.45
CA TYR A 102 -14.21 -12.11 5.71
C TYR A 102 -13.52 -12.79 6.91
N SER A 103 -14.24 -13.72 7.53
CA SER A 103 -13.66 -14.83 8.30
C SER A 103 -13.44 -16.05 7.39
N ALA A 104 -12.62 -17.00 7.86
CA ALA A 104 -12.28 -18.19 7.07
C ALA A 104 -13.52 -19.00 6.66
N SER A 105 -14.48 -19.18 7.58
CA SER A 105 -15.74 -19.88 7.30
C SER A 105 -16.62 -19.12 6.31
N GLU A 106 -16.77 -17.80 6.48
CA GLU A 106 -17.57 -16.97 5.56
C GLU A 106 -16.97 -16.97 4.15
N LEU A 107 -15.64 -16.94 4.03
CA LEU A 107 -14.98 -16.94 2.72
C LEU A 107 -15.19 -18.28 2.00
N VAL A 108 -15.03 -19.39 2.72
CA VAL A 108 -15.29 -20.72 2.16
C VAL A 108 -16.75 -20.82 1.72
N GLU A 109 -17.69 -20.43 2.59
CA GLU A 109 -19.13 -20.45 2.27
C GLU A 109 -19.47 -19.59 1.05
N ALA A 110 -18.94 -18.36 0.96
CA ALA A 110 -19.18 -17.47 -0.17
C ALA A 110 -18.64 -18.05 -1.49
N LEU A 111 -17.50 -18.76 -1.46
CA LEU A 111 -16.97 -19.45 -2.64
C LEU A 111 -17.85 -20.62 -3.07
N TYR A 112 -18.38 -21.40 -2.13
CA TYR A 112 -19.35 -22.47 -2.42
C TYR A 112 -20.65 -21.93 -3.01
N GLN A 113 -21.20 -20.87 -2.41
CA GLN A 113 -22.42 -20.20 -2.90
C GLN A 113 -22.22 -19.65 -4.32
N GLY A 114 -21.05 -19.08 -4.61
CA GLY A 114 -20.70 -18.59 -5.95
C GLY A 114 -20.58 -19.69 -7.02
N GLU A 115 -20.47 -20.96 -6.63
CA GLU A 115 -20.52 -22.13 -7.53
C GLU A 115 -21.90 -22.82 -7.56
N GLY A 116 -22.85 -22.37 -6.74
CA GLY A 116 -24.15 -23.02 -6.58
C GLY A 116 -24.06 -24.40 -5.89
N ILE A 117 -23.01 -24.63 -5.10
CA ILE A 117 -22.75 -25.91 -4.43
C ILE A 117 -23.03 -25.77 -2.93
N GLN A 118 -23.54 -26.84 -2.31
CA GLN A 118 -23.71 -26.87 -0.86
C GLN A 118 -22.37 -26.72 -0.12
N PRO A 119 -22.28 -25.85 0.90
CA PRO A 119 -21.04 -25.63 1.64
C PRO A 119 -20.55 -26.92 2.31
N ALA A 120 -19.28 -27.26 2.08
CA ALA A 120 -18.62 -28.36 2.75
C ALA A 120 -17.18 -27.96 3.10
N SER A 121 -16.98 -27.37 4.28
CA SER A 121 -15.65 -26.95 4.72
C SER A 121 -14.89 -28.08 5.42
N ASN A 122 -13.65 -28.34 5.01
CA ASN A 122 -12.70 -29.14 5.77
C ASN A 122 -11.65 -28.24 6.44
N LYS A 123 -10.83 -28.79 7.35
CA LYS A 123 -9.79 -28.03 8.06
C LYS A 123 -8.80 -27.36 7.10
N LEU A 124 -8.36 -28.06 6.05
CA LEU A 124 -7.42 -27.54 5.07
C LEU A 124 -7.97 -26.31 4.33
N GLN A 125 -9.25 -26.32 3.97
CA GLN A 125 -9.91 -25.20 3.32
C GLN A 125 -10.01 -23.98 4.24
N LEU A 126 -10.29 -24.19 5.53
CA LEU A 126 -10.30 -23.12 6.52
C LEU A 126 -8.90 -22.53 6.75
N ASP A 127 -7.86 -23.37 6.78
CA ASP A 127 -6.47 -22.93 6.91
C ASP A 127 -6.04 -22.10 5.68
N LEU A 128 -6.38 -22.56 4.46
CA LEU A 128 -6.15 -21.80 3.22
C LEU A 128 -6.91 -20.47 3.23
N ALA A 129 -8.19 -20.47 3.59
CA ALA A 129 -9.00 -19.26 3.68
C ALA A 129 -8.42 -18.26 4.70
N GLY A 130 -7.90 -18.74 5.82
CA GLY A 130 -7.16 -17.94 6.79
C GLY A 130 -5.95 -17.24 6.15
N GLN A 131 -5.12 -17.98 5.41
CA GLN A 131 -3.97 -17.41 4.69
C GLN A 131 -4.37 -16.36 3.65
N ILE A 132 -5.46 -16.59 2.91
CA ILE A 132 -6.00 -15.63 1.96
C ILE A 132 -6.35 -14.32 2.67
N ILE A 133 -7.11 -14.41 3.76
CA ILE A 133 -7.59 -13.24 4.52
C ILE A 133 -6.41 -12.45 5.10
N VAL A 134 -5.40 -13.14 5.66
CA VAL A 134 -4.18 -12.49 6.18
C VAL A 134 -3.47 -11.73 5.06
N ASN A 135 -3.21 -12.37 3.91
CA ASN A 135 -2.54 -11.71 2.78
C ASN A 135 -3.37 -10.56 2.19
N ALA A 136 -4.70 -10.68 2.17
CA ALA A 136 -5.59 -9.62 1.73
C ALA A 136 -5.50 -8.38 2.64
N ARG A 137 -5.45 -8.57 3.96
CA ARG A 137 -5.27 -7.51 4.95
C ARG A 137 -3.90 -6.85 4.85
N VAL A 138 -2.84 -7.64 4.67
CA VAL A 138 -1.49 -7.13 4.44
C VAL A 138 -1.46 -6.27 3.18
N SER A 139 -2.08 -6.72 2.09
CA SER A 139 -2.22 -5.96 0.85
C SER A 139 -2.90 -4.61 1.08
N LEU A 140 -4.08 -4.61 1.73
CA LEU A 140 -4.82 -3.38 2.04
C LEU A 140 -3.97 -2.36 2.81
N LYS A 141 -3.27 -2.81 3.86
CA LYS A 141 -2.45 -1.90 4.66
C LYS A 141 -1.27 -1.33 3.86
N LYS A 142 -0.57 -2.16 3.08
CA LYS A 142 0.53 -1.70 2.24
C LYS A 142 0.06 -0.71 1.16
N PHE A 143 -1.11 -0.93 0.55
CA PHE A 143 -1.68 0.03 -0.39
C PHE A 143 -2.13 1.33 0.27
N ARG A 144 -2.71 1.29 1.48
CA ARG A 144 -3.05 2.52 2.23
C ARG A 144 -1.80 3.35 2.54
N LEU A 145 -0.74 2.71 3.03
CA LEU A 145 0.55 3.37 3.27
C LEU A 145 1.13 3.95 1.97
N PHE A 146 1.10 3.16 0.88
CA PHE A 146 1.53 3.63 -0.44
C PHE A 146 0.76 4.87 -0.92
N THR A 147 -0.57 4.91 -0.73
CA THR A 147 -1.38 6.08 -1.10
C THR A 147 -0.95 7.33 -0.35
N VAL A 148 -0.76 7.23 0.98
CA VAL A 148 -0.30 8.38 1.79
C VAL A 148 1.11 8.82 1.38
N ALA A 149 2.03 7.87 1.22
CA ALA A 149 3.40 8.15 0.78
C ALA A 149 3.42 8.82 -0.60
N THR A 150 2.57 8.36 -1.52
CA THR A 150 2.47 8.92 -2.88
C THR A 150 1.99 10.36 -2.85
N TRP A 151 0.96 10.69 -2.06
CA TRP A 151 0.51 12.08 -1.93
C TRP A 151 1.59 13.00 -1.37
N LEU A 152 2.31 12.57 -0.34
CA LEU A 152 3.45 13.33 0.21
C LEU A 152 4.57 13.51 -0.82
N ALA A 153 4.89 12.46 -1.59
CA ALA A 153 5.89 12.56 -2.65
C ALA A 153 5.46 13.54 -3.75
N THR A 154 4.20 13.46 -4.18
CA THR A 154 3.65 14.37 -5.21
C THR A 154 3.71 15.82 -4.76
N ILE A 155 3.31 16.13 -3.52
CA ILE A 155 3.43 17.48 -2.95
C ILE A 155 4.89 17.91 -2.90
N GLY A 156 5.78 17.01 -2.46
CA GLY A 156 7.21 17.28 -2.34
C GLY A 156 7.86 17.63 -3.69
N VAL A 157 7.59 16.82 -4.71
CA VAL A 157 8.05 17.03 -6.09
C VAL A 157 7.49 18.33 -6.67
N ALA A 158 6.19 18.60 -6.49
CA ALA A 158 5.57 19.81 -7.00
C ALA A 158 6.23 21.08 -6.43
N LEU A 159 6.51 21.11 -5.12
CA LEU A 159 7.20 22.25 -4.48
C LEU A 159 8.64 22.43 -4.99
N VAL A 160 9.36 21.34 -5.19
CA VAL A 160 10.72 21.37 -5.74
C VAL A 160 10.72 21.91 -7.18
N ILE A 161 9.76 21.47 -8.01
CA ILE A 161 9.60 21.97 -9.37
C ILE A 161 9.26 23.47 -9.36
N CYS A 162 8.32 23.91 -8.52
CA CYS A 162 7.99 25.32 -8.37
C CYS A 162 9.21 26.17 -8.01
N ALA A 163 10.04 25.70 -7.06
CA ALA A 163 11.28 26.36 -6.69
C ALA A 163 12.27 26.42 -7.87
N ALA A 164 12.44 25.32 -8.61
CA ALA A 164 13.32 25.28 -9.77
C ALA A 164 12.90 26.25 -10.87
N VAL A 165 11.59 26.32 -11.17
CA VAL A 165 11.05 27.28 -12.15
C VAL A 165 11.30 28.72 -11.71
N GLN A 166 11.15 29.03 -10.42
CA GLN A 166 11.44 30.37 -9.88
C GLN A 166 12.92 30.74 -9.98
N ILE A 167 13.83 29.78 -9.77
CA ILE A 167 15.27 30.00 -9.94
C ILE A 167 15.60 30.30 -11.41
N LEU A 168 14.99 29.58 -12.35
CA LEU A 168 15.23 29.76 -13.79
C LEU A 168 14.63 31.07 -14.35
N ALA A 169 13.67 31.66 -13.65
CA ALA A 169 13.03 32.91 -14.04
C ALA A 169 13.75 34.18 -13.53
N GLN A 170 14.81 34.02 -12.74
CA GLN A 170 15.68 35.11 -12.24
C GLN A 170 16.87 35.33 -13.16
#